data_AF-A0AAD1H3E3-F1
#
_entry.id   AF-A0AAD1H3E3-F1
#
_cell.length_a   1.000
_cell.length_b   1.000
_cell.length_c   1.000
_cell.angle_alpha   90.00
_cell.angle_beta   90.00
_cell.angle_gamma   90.00
#
_symmetry.space_group_name_H-M   'P 1'
#
loop_
_entity.id
_entity.type
_entity.pdbx_description
1 polymer ?
#
loop_
_entity_poly.entity_id
_entity_poly.type
_entity_poly.pdbx_seq_one_letter_code
_entity_poly.pdbx_strand_id
1 'polypeptide(L)'
;MTSASSESVTASRTSPPSRLRIEPCVLLKYGELALKRRNQQLFARHLVRNLRHAMARGNETPPKVQLRRRSGVLAVSAPPLSQAEIVARARDVIGLSVVQPVWRVAKSAAAAEVAAVQLLRERHDGGRTPTFAVRCRRRDRRFGLTSEQLAARIGARVCGELGWRVDLKHPDVELWVEVDWREIFLGVERYRGRGGLPVGSSGHALVLLSGGFDSPVAAYRAMRRGLRCDFLHCTGAPFTDPSSTYKAYALARQLSRFQPGSRLYVAAVGSAQRTLATSGAGEAQIVAQRRLYLRVADVLARRVGAQALVTGDSLGQVSSQTLANLAVAEEAASLPVLRPLLAFDKLEIIDEARQIGTAEISVLPDQDCCQLFQPPRVATHTTVGRLTDVEARAGMDTLVDNVLSHIQEFDLDSCGATAEAAPQEATTVKDQHTHQ
;
A
#
# COMPACT_ATOMS: atom_id res chain seq x y z
N MET A 1 3.43 81.98 44.59
CA MET A 1 4.74 81.30 44.46
C MET A 1 4.51 79.81 44.69
N THR A 2 5.07 79.00 43.79
CA THR A 2 5.36 77.55 43.86
C THR A 2 4.25 76.52 44.07
N SER A 3 3.98 75.72 43.02
CA SER A 3 3.98 74.23 43.03
C SER A 3 3.63 73.72 41.62
N ALA A 4 4.61 73.34 40.79
CA ALA A 4 5.08 71.96 40.58
C ALA A 4 4.10 71.10 39.74
N SER A 5 4.32 71.09 38.42
CA SER A 5 3.71 70.16 37.47
C SER A 5 4.60 68.92 37.33
N SER A 6 4.09 67.74 37.68
CA SER A 6 4.72 66.45 37.40
C SER A 6 3.98 65.76 36.25
N GLU A 7 4.64 65.68 35.10
CA GLU A 7 4.22 64.82 33.99
C GLU A 7 4.56 63.36 34.32
N SER A 8 3.53 62.52 34.51
CA SER A 8 3.68 61.07 34.53
C SER A 8 3.35 60.50 33.16
N VAL A 9 4.39 60.20 32.39
CA VAL A 9 4.33 59.44 31.13
C VAL A 9 3.78 58.04 31.42
N THR A 10 2.58 57.75 30.94
CA THR A 10 1.99 56.41 30.99
C THR A 10 2.66 55.54 29.93
N ALA A 11 3.52 54.63 30.38
CA ALA A 11 4.13 53.60 29.55
C ALA A 11 3.05 52.70 28.94
N SER A 12 2.88 52.82 27.62
CA SER A 12 2.14 51.88 26.78
C SER A 12 2.78 50.49 26.90
N ARG A 13 2.08 49.58 27.59
CA ARG A 13 2.42 48.16 27.63
C ARG A 13 2.18 47.56 26.23
N THR A 14 3.25 47.50 25.43
CA THR A 14 3.28 46.68 24.23
C THR A 14 3.10 45.22 24.63
N SER A 15 2.05 44.61 24.10
CA SER A 15 1.79 43.18 24.21
C SER A 15 2.92 42.41 23.52
N PRO A 16 3.38 41.26 24.05
CA PRO A 16 4.47 40.51 23.44
C PRO A 16 4.07 40.03 22.03
N PRO A 17 5.02 39.92 21.07
CA PRO A 17 4.71 39.42 19.74
C PRO A 17 4.10 38.02 19.85
N SER A 18 2.93 37.84 19.25
CA SER A 18 2.21 36.56 19.21
C SER A 18 3.17 35.45 18.78
N ARG A 19 3.39 34.44 19.64
CA ARG A 19 4.22 33.27 19.33
C ARG A 19 3.83 32.75 17.93
N LEU A 20 4.81 32.67 17.04
CA LEU A 20 4.63 32.18 15.68
C LEU A 20 4.05 30.76 15.77
N ARG A 21 2.81 30.56 15.30
CA ARG A 21 2.18 29.24 15.33
C ARG A 21 2.72 28.42 14.15
N ILE A 22 3.73 27.60 14.44
CA ILE A 22 4.25 26.58 13.54
C ILE A 22 3.54 25.27 13.85
N GLU A 23 2.92 24.68 12.84
CA GLU A 23 2.28 23.36 12.98
C GLU A 23 2.92 22.37 12.00
N PRO A 24 3.67 21.38 12.49
CA PRO A 24 4.18 20.30 11.66
C PRO A 24 3.02 19.46 11.08
N CYS A 25 3.07 19.20 9.78
CA CYS A 25 2.11 18.32 9.10
C CYS A 25 2.74 17.68 7.87
N VAL A 26 2.03 16.77 7.20
CA VAL A 26 2.50 16.15 5.96
C VAL A 26 1.56 16.54 4.83
N LEU A 27 2.12 17.14 3.77
CA LEU A 27 1.42 17.38 2.51
C LEU A 27 1.50 16.16 1.60
N LEU A 28 0.34 15.67 1.19
CA LEU A 28 0.19 14.54 0.29
C LEU A 28 -0.39 15.06 -1.04
N LYS A 29 0.36 14.89 -2.13
CA LYS A 29 -0.09 15.27 -3.47
C LYS A 29 -0.65 14.05 -4.18
N TYR A 30 -1.79 14.24 -4.84
CA TYR A 30 -2.46 13.15 -5.53
C TYR A 30 -1.65 12.64 -6.73
N GLY A 31 -1.80 11.35 -7.03
CA GLY A 31 -1.27 10.70 -8.23
C GLY A 31 -2.12 11.01 -9.46
N GLU A 32 -2.44 9.96 -10.23
CA GLU A 32 -3.25 10.04 -11.47
C GLU A 32 -4.65 10.65 -11.26
N LEU A 33 -5.10 10.72 -10.01
CA LEU A 33 -6.34 11.37 -9.60
C LEU A 33 -6.45 12.84 -10.08
N ALA A 34 -5.33 13.57 -10.22
CA ALA A 34 -5.36 14.93 -10.76
C ALA A 34 -5.94 15.02 -12.19
N LEU A 35 -5.92 13.91 -12.95
CA LEU A 35 -6.33 13.84 -14.36
C LEU A 35 -7.82 13.49 -14.56
N LYS A 36 -8.50 12.92 -13.56
CA LYS A 36 -9.89 12.42 -13.70
C LYS A 36 -10.92 13.35 -13.05
N ARG A 37 -11.36 14.40 -13.76
CA ARG A 37 -12.25 15.47 -13.24
C ARG A 37 -13.64 15.01 -12.78
N ARG A 38 -14.25 14.00 -13.43
CA ARG A 38 -15.65 13.60 -13.15
C ARG A 38 -15.86 12.80 -11.85
N ASN A 39 -14.85 12.08 -11.36
CA ASN A 39 -14.98 11.17 -10.19
C ASN A 39 -14.10 11.56 -8.98
N GLN A 40 -13.58 12.79 -8.93
CA GLN A 40 -12.59 13.20 -7.92
C GLN A 40 -13.06 13.01 -6.47
N GLN A 41 -14.35 13.22 -6.20
CA GLN A 41 -14.90 13.06 -4.86
C GLN A 41 -14.86 11.60 -4.37
N LEU A 42 -15.22 10.65 -5.24
CA LEU A 42 -15.19 9.21 -4.94
C LEU A 42 -13.75 8.77 -4.62
N PHE A 43 -12.81 9.10 -5.49
CA PHE A 43 -11.40 8.79 -5.29
C PHE A 43 -10.84 9.42 -4.00
N ALA A 44 -11.20 10.67 -3.70
CA ALA A 44 -10.79 11.33 -2.46
C ALA A 44 -11.35 10.62 -1.21
N ARG A 45 -12.57 10.05 -1.27
CA ARG A 45 -13.13 9.24 -0.19
C ARG A 45 -12.30 7.96 0.03
N HIS A 46 -11.99 7.22 -1.03
CA HIS A 46 -11.14 6.03 -0.95
C HIS A 46 -9.74 6.35 -0.41
N LEU A 47 -9.11 7.42 -0.92
CA LEU A 47 -7.79 7.82 -0.46
C LEU A 47 -7.79 8.17 1.03
N VAL A 48 -8.80 8.89 1.50
CA VAL A 48 -8.94 9.22 2.93
C VAL A 48 -9.16 7.97 3.77
N ARG A 49 -9.96 7.01 3.31
CA ARG A 49 -10.15 5.71 3.98
C ARG A 49 -8.82 4.95 4.09
N ASN A 50 -8.09 4.83 2.98
CA ASN A 50 -6.83 4.09 2.93
C ASN A 50 -5.73 4.79 3.75
N LEU A 51 -5.73 6.12 3.79
CA LEU A 51 -4.83 6.89 4.63
C LEU A 51 -5.11 6.64 6.12
N ARG A 52 -6.37 6.65 6.54
CA ARG A 52 -6.72 6.33 7.94
C ARG A 52 -6.30 4.93 8.33
N HIS A 53 -6.50 3.96 7.43
CA HIS A 53 -6.00 2.59 7.60
C HIS A 53 -4.49 2.58 7.83
N ALA A 54 -3.72 3.19 6.93
CA ALA A 54 -2.27 3.26 7.05
C ALA A 54 -1.82 3.94 8.35
N MET A 55 -2.53 4.98 8.82
CA MET A 55 -2.25 5.66 10.08
C MET A 55 -2.63 4.84 11.32
N ALA A 56 -3.58 3.90 11.23
CA ALA A 56 -3.99 3.07 12.35
C ALA A 56 -3.06 1.89 12.63
N ARG A 57 -2.23 1.48 11.65
CA ARG A 57 -1.34 0.32 11.76
C ARG A 57 -0.43 0.40 13.00
N GLY A 58 -0.34 -0.70 13.75
CA GLY A 58 0.56 -0.81 14.91
C GLY A 58 0.16 0.03 16.13
N ASN A 59 -1.04 0.61 16.15
CA ASN A 59 -1.57 1.32 17.31
C ASN A 59 -2.79 0.58 17.85
N GLU A 60 -2.83 0.33 19.16
CA GLU A 60 -4.00 -0.24 19.85
C GLU A 60 -5.23 0.66 19.68
N THR A 61 -5.03 1.98 19.78
CA THR A 61 -6.06 2.98 19.55
C THR A 61 -5.76 3.78 18.27
N PRO A 62 -6.69 3.87 17.30
CA PRO A 62 -6.47 4.64 16.08
C PRO A 62 -6.19 6.12 16.39
N PRO A 63 -5.14 6.72 15.82
CA PRO A 63 -4.82 8.12 16.06
C PRO A 63 -5.91 9.03 15.45
N LYS A 64 -6.08 10.22 16.04
CA LYS A 64 -7.03 11.22 15.53
C LYS A 64 -6.46 11.86 14.27
N VAL A 65 -6.73 11.26 13.11
CA VAL A 65 -6.27 11.76 11.80
C VAL A 65 -7.05 13.02 11.41
N GLN A 66 -6.38 14.16 11.47
CA GLN A 66 -6.89 15.45 11.01
C GLN A 66 -6.49 15.67 9.54
N LEU A 67 -7.50 15.88 8.69
CA LEU A 67 -7.32 16.02 7.25
C LEU A 67 -7.85 17.37 6.77
N ARG A 68 -6.98 18.17 6.17
CA ARG A 68 -7.37 19.43 5.52
C ARG A 68 -7.31 19.23 4.01
N ARG A 69 -8.47 19.08 3.39
CA ARG A 69 -8.61 18.89 1.94
C ARG A 69 -8.39 20.21 1.21
N ARG A 70 -7.55 20.18 0.19
CA ARG A 70 -7.29 21.28 -0.76
C ARG A 70 -7.42 20.71 -2.16
N SER A 71 -7.53 21.56 -3.17
CA SER A 71 -7.60 21.07 -4.55
C SER A 71 -6.34 20.23 -4.86
N GLY A 72 -6.45 18.94 -5.15
CA GLY A 72 -5.31 18.08 -5.48
C GLY A 72 -4.29 17.75 -4.37
N VAL A 73 -4.49 18.24 -3.13
CA VAL A 73 -3.52 18.09 -2.02
C VAL A 73 -4.26 17.85 -0.70
N LEU A 74 -3.71 17.00 0.17
CA LEU A 74 -4.15 16.82 1.55
C LEU A 74 -3.05 17.28 2.50
N ALA A 75 -3.37 18.10 3.50
CA ALA A 75 -2.51 18.27 4.66
C ALA A 75 -3.00 17.35 5.78
N VAL A 76 -2.07 16.60 6.38
CA VAL A 76 -2.35 15.54 7.35
C VAL A 76 -1.56 15.78 8.63
N SER A 77 -2.25 15.71 9.75
CA SER A 77 -1.66 15.57 11.08
C SER A 77 -2.41 14.47 11.82
N ALA A 78 -1.71 13.66 12.60
CA ALA A 78 -2.32 12.52 13.29
C ALA A 78 -1.67 12.27 14.66
N PRO A 79 -1.81 13.19 15.64
CA PRO A 79 -1.29 12.94 16.98
C PRO A 79 -1.83 11.61 17.56
N PRO A 80 -1.01 10.84 18.30
CA PRO A 80 0.35 11.15 18.74
C PRO A 80 1.48 10.88 17.73
N LEU A 81 1.16 10.44 16.50
CA LEU A 81 2.20 10.12 15.50
C LEU A 81 3.07 11.34 15.17
N SER A 82 4.38 11.12 15.15
CA SER A 82 5.35 12.07 14.66
C SER A 82 5.21 12.30 13.16
N GLN A 83 5.74 13.41 12.67
CA GLN A 83 5.75 13.71 11.24
C GLN A 83 6.48 12.62 10.43
N ALA A 84 7.57 12.07 10.97
CA ALA A 84 8.35 11.00 10.33
C ALA A 84 7.54 9.71 10.19
N GLU A 85 6.79 9.32 11.23
CA GLU A 85 5.91 8.14 11.17
C GLU A 85 4.78 8.32 10.16
N ILE A 86 4.17 9.51 10.10
CA ILE A 86 3.14 9.83 9.09
C ILE A 86 3.75 9.72 7.70
N VAL A 87 4.96 10.23 7.47
CA VAL A 87 5.66 10.10 6.18
C VAL A 87 5.87 8.62 5.83
N ALA A 88 6.42 7.83 6.74
CA ALA A 88 6.68 6.40 6.51
C ALA A 88 5.40 5.65 6.13
N ARG A 89 4.32 5.83 6.89
CA ARG A 89 3.02 5.18 6.65
C ARG A 89 2.34 5.70 5.38
N ALA A 90 2.41 7.01 5.11
CA ALA A 90 1.81 7.62 3.92
C ALA A 90 2.52 7.19 2.62
N ARG A 91 3.81 6.82 2.67
CA ARG A 91 4.54 6.30 1.51
C ARG A 91 4.04 4.93 1.03
N ASP A 92 3.30 4.19 1.85
CA ASP A 92 2.61 2.97 1.43
C ASP A 92 1.21 3.22 0.88
N VAL A 93 0.66 4.43 1.00
CA VAL A 93 -0.69 4.71 0.48
C VAL A 93 -0.65 4.88 -1.04
N ILE A 94 -1.22 3.91 -1.74
CA ILE A 94 -1.46 3.97 -3.19
C ILE A 94 -2.44 5.09 -3.51
N GLY A 95 -2.15 5.86 -4.56
CA GLY A 95 -2.89 7.04 -4.99
C GLY A 95 -2.15 8.36 -4.72
N LEU A 96 -0.99 8.32 -4.05
CA LEU A 96 -0.16 9.49 -3.73
C LEU A 96 1.08 9.55 -4.63
N SER A 97 1.32 10.70 -5.28
CA SER A 97 2.54 10.92 -6.06
C SER A 97 3.70 11.44 -5.22
N VAL A 98 3.39 12.29 -4.23
CA VAL A 98 4.38 12.95 -3.37
C VAL A 98 3.90 12.94 -1.93
N VAL A 99 4.83 12.65 -1.03
CA VAL A 99 4.67 12.73 0.44
C VAL A 99 5.72 13.71 0.94
N GLN A 100 5.29 14.81 1.56
CA GLN A 100 6.17 15.92 1.92
C GLN A 100 5.96 16.35 3.36
N PRO A 101 6.92 16.15 4.28
CA PRO A 101 6.86 16.76 5.61
C PRO A 101 7.04 18.27 5.47
N VAL A 102 6.13 19.05 6.05
CA VAL A 102 6.17 20.50 6.00
C VAL A 102 5.77 21.15 7.32
N TRP A 103 6.16 22.40 7.48
CA TRP A 103 5.65 23.31 8.48
C TRP A 103 4.56 24.18 7.89
N ARG A 104 3.47 24.30 8.63
CA ARG A 104 2.33 25.16 8.30
C ARG A 104 2.42 26.44 9.12
N VAL A 105 2.40 27.59 8.45
CA VAL A 105 2.49 28.91 9.09
C VAL A 105 1.45 29.89 8.57
N ALA A 106 1.26 31.00 9.28
CA ALA A 106 0.36 32.07 8.86
C ALA A 106 0.71 32.59 7.45
N LYS A 107 -0.31 33.04 6.70
CA LYS A 107 -0.16 33.54 5.32
C LYS A 107 0.45 34.94 5.27
N SER A 108 1.71 35.06 5.68
CA SER A 108 2.47 36.31 5.61
C SER A 108 3.93 36.03 5.26
N ALA A 109 4.57 36.97 4.56
CA ALA A 109 5.99 36.86 4.23
C ALA A 109 6.86 36.77 5.49
N ALA A 110 6.59 37.61 6.50
CA ALA A 110 7.32 37.61 7.76
C ALA A 110 7.26 36.25 8.48
N ALA A 111 6.08 35.61 8.54
CA ALA A 111 5.97 34.28 9.14
C ALA A 111 6.75 33.21 8.36
N ALA A 112 6.75 33.29 7.02
CA ALA A 112 7.52 32.37 6.19
C ALA A 112 9.03 32.58 6.33
N GLU A 113 9.50 33.82 6.41
CA GLU A 113 10.93 34.15 6.61
C GLU A 113 11.45 33.59 7.93
N VAL A 114 10.75 33.83 9.05
CA VAL A 114 11.16 33.31 10.36
C VAL A 114 11.13 31.78 10.38
N ALA A 115 10.07 31.18 9.87
CA ALA A 115 9.93 29.72 9.86
C ALA A 115 10.94 29.04 8.94
N ALA A 116 11.33 29.67 7.83
CA ALA A 116 12.36 29.17 6.93
C ALA A 116 13.71 29.05 7.63
N VAL A 117 14.14 30.12 8.31
CA VAL A 117 15.41 30.11 9.06
C VAL A 117 15.37 29.06 10.16
N GLN A 118 14.29 28.99 10.92
CA GLN A 118 14.16 28.01 12.00
C GLN A 118 14.16 26.57 11.46
N LEU A 119 13.42 26.28 10.39
CA LEU A 119 13.39 24.96 9.77
C LEU A 119 14.77 24.54 9.25
N LEU A 120 15.48 25.43 8.57
CA LEU A 120 16.82 25.14 8.05
C LEU A 120 17.83 24.94 9.19
N ARG A 121 17.73 25.72 10.27
CA ARG A 121 18.57 25.58 11.46
C ARG A 121 18.33 24.25 12.18
N GLU A 122 17.08 23.82 12.36
CA GLU A 122 16.74 22.55 13.00
C GLU A 122 17.14 21.32 12.17
N ARG A 123 17.28 21.48 10.84
CA ARG A 123 17.66 20.39 9.92
C ARG A 123 19.14 20.38 9.56
N HIS A 124 19.90 21.37 10.03
CA HIS A 124 21.34 21.42 9.85
C HIS A 124 22.03 20.75 11.02
N ASP A 125 22.96 19.84 10.72
CA ASP A 125 23.68 19.03 11.70
C ASP A 125 24.92 19.75 12.29
N GLY A 126 25.11 21.04 11.99
CA GLY A 126 26.27 21.81 12.41
C GLY A 126 27.54 21.55 11.59
N GLY A 127 27.45 20.76 10.51
CA GLY A 127 28.55 20.49 9.60
C GLY A 127 28.90 21.67 8.68
N ARG A 128 29.39 21.38 7.47
CA ARG A 128 29.72 22.43 6.49
C ARG A 128 28.52 23.32 6.21
N THR A 129 28.74 24.61 5.97
CA THR A 129 27.70 25.52 5.50
C THR A 129 27.24 25.10 4.11
N PRO A 130 25.97 24.67 3.93
CA PRO A 130 25.48 24.20 2.64
C PRO A 130 25.12 25.36 1.70
N THR A 131 25.06 25.07 0.41
CA THR A 131 24.36 25.93 -0.55
C THR A 131 22.86 25.65 -0.52
N PHE A 132 22.03 26.64 -0.87
CA PHE A 132 20.59 26.44 -0.90
C PHE A 132 19.87 27.20 -2.01
N ALA A 133 18.65 26.75 -2.33
CA ALA A 133 17.72 27.47 -3.18
C ALA A 133 16.33 27.52 -2.55
N VAL A 134 15.64 28.66 -2.67
CA VAL A 134 14.24 28.79 -2.27
C VAL A 134 13.35 28.58 -3.49
N ARG A 135 12.51 27.56 -3.46
CA ARG A 135 11.57 27.20 -4.53
C ARG A 135 10.15 27.57 -4.14
N CYS A 136 9.71 28.75 -4.56
CA CYS A 136 8.38 29.28 -4.25
C CYS A 136 7.33 28.89 -5.30
N ARG A 137 6.20 28.33 -4.86
CA ARG A 137 5.00 28.10 -5.67
C ARG A 137 3.80 28.81 -5.06
N ARG A 138 3.11 29.61 -5.87
CA ARG A 138 1.87 30.31 -5.48
C ARG A 138 0.66 29.62 -6.08
N ARG A 139 -0.18 29.05 -5.22
CA ARG A 139 -1.54 28.65 -5.60
C ARG A 139 -2.49 29.84 -5.58
N ASP A 140 -2.39 30.68 -4.56
CA ASP A 140 -3.12 31.94 -4.52
C ASP A 140 -2.32 33.06 -5.20
N ARG A 141 -2.81 33.51 -6.35
CA ARG A 141 -2.18 34.61 -7.10
C ARG A 141 -2.44 35.99 -6.48
N ARG A 142 -3.36 36.11 -5.51
CA ARG A 142 -3.69 37.36 -4.82
C ARG A 142 -2.71 37.70 -3.69
N PHE A 143 -1.76 36.81 -3.39
CA PHE A 143 -0.71 37.11 -2.41
C PHE A 143 0.13 38.31 -2.89
N GLY A 144 0.44 39.24 -1.99
CA GLY A 144 1.02 40.55 -2.35
C GLY A 144 2.46 40.54 -2.88
N LEU A 145 3.11 39.36 -2.95
CA LEU A 145 4.46 39.18 -3.48
C LEU A 145 4.48 38.10 -4.56
N THR A 146 5.23 38.28 -5.65
CA THR A 146 5.49 37.23 -6.63
C THR A 146 6.30 36.08 -6.01
N SER A 147 6.36 34.92 -6.70
CA SER A 147 7.16 33.78 -6.22
C SER A 147 8.64 34.16 -6.08
N GLU A 148 9.16 34.93 -7.04
CA GLU A 148 10.54 35.41 -7.06
C GLU A 148 10.80 36.40 -5.93
N GLN A 149 9.90 37.37 -5.70
CA GLN A 149 10.03 38.32 -4.60
C GLN A 149 10.01 37.63 -3.23
N LEU A 150 9.12 36.64 -3.05
CA LEU A 150 9.08 35.85 -1.81
C LEU A 150 10.35 35.01 -1.63
N ALA A 151 10.82 34.36 -2.70
CA ALA A 151 12.06 33.59 -2.67
C ALA A 151 13.27 34.46 -2.32
N ALA A 152 13.37 35.65 -2.91
CA ALA A 152 14.44 36.62 -2.64
C ALA A 152 14.43 37.10 -1.18
N ARG A 153 13.25 37.42 -0.63
CA ARG A 153 13.13 37.83 0.79
C ARG A 153 13.55 36.73 1.76
N ILE A 154 13.05 35.51 1.54
CA ILE A 154 13.42 34.34 2.37
C ILE A 154 14.92 34.06 2.22
N GLY A 155 15.43 34.07 0.99
CA GLY A 155 16.85 33.87 0.70
C GLY A 155 17.75 34.88 1.40
N ALA A 156 17.43 36.17 1.31
CA ALA A 156 18.19 37.24 1.98
C ALA A 156 18.23 37.05 3.51
N ARG A 157 17.10 36.64 4.11
CA ARG A 157 17.05 36.36 5.55
C ARG A 157 17.91 35.15 5.94
N VAL A 158 17.83 34.07 5.17
CA VAL A 158 18.65 32.86 5.38
C VAL A 158 20.14 33.16 5.22
N CYS A 159 20.54 33.94 4.21
CA CYS A 159 21.92 34.39 4.06
C CYS A 159 22.40 35.23 5.25
N GLY A 160 21.58 36.19 5.69
CA GLY A 160 21.93 37.09 6.79
C GLY A 160 22.02 36.40 8.15
N GLU A 161 21.17 35.41 8.43
CA GLU A 161 21.13 34.74 9.74
C GLU A 161 21.93 33.43 9.83
N LEU A 162 22.00 32.66 8.74
CA LEU A 162 22.69 31.36 8.73
C LEU A 162 24.03 31.40 7.99
N GLY A 163 24.31 32.46 7.23
CA GLY A 163 25.53 32.56 6.41
C GLY A 163 25.55 31.62 5.20
N TRP A 164 24.42 30.99 4.86
CA TRP A 164 24.33 30.04 3.74
C TRP A 164 24.42 30.76 2.40
N ARG A 165 25.02 30.10 1.40
CA ARG A 165 25.20 30.66 0.05
C ARG A 165 24.09 30.18 -0.90
N VAL A 166 23.63 31.05 -1.77
CA VAL A 166 22.60 30.68 -2.77
C VAL A 166 23.24 29.98 -3.96
N ASP A 167 22.71 28.82 -4.34
CA ASP A 167 22.97 28.17 -5.63
C ASP A 167 21.64 27.76 -6.26
N LEU A 168 21.28 28.39 -7.38
CA LEU A 168 20.00 28.13 -8.04
C LEU A 168 20.04 26.90 -8.98
N LYS A 169 21.23 26.41 -9.33
CA LYS A 169 21.44 25.30 -10.27
C LYS A 169 21.62 23.98 -9.54
N HIS A 170 22.53 23.94 -8.57
CA HIS A 170 22.88 22.71 -7.82
C HIS A 170 22.94 22.96 -6.30
N PRO A 171 21.80 23.35 -5.69
CA PRO A 171 21.75 23.55 -4.24
C PRO A 171 21.94 22.24 -3.47
N ASP A 172 22.67 22.28 -2.36
CA ASP A 172 22.69 21.19 -1.38
C ASP A 172 21.30 21.01 -0.72
N VAL A 173 20.59 22.13 -0.48
CA VAL A 173 19.26 22.15 0.15
C VAL A 173 18.26 22.95 -0.68
N GLU A 174 17.14 22.32 -1.05
CA GLU A 174 16.00 23.01 -1.64
C GLU A 174 14.90 23.28 -0.61
N LEU A 175 14.70 24.55 -0.26
CA LEU A 175 13.57 24.98 0.57
C LEU A 175 12.34 25.22 -0.31
N TRP A 176 11.36 24.33 -0.23
CA TRP A 176 10.09 24.47 -0.92
C TRP A 176 9.13 25.33 -0.11
N VAL A 177 8.56 26.36 -0.75
CA VAL A 177 7.58 27.26 -0.13
C VAL A 177 6.31 27.27 -0.97
N GLU A 178 5.21 26.74 -0.45
CA GLU A 178 3.92 26.70 -1.13
C GLU A 178 2.93 27.68 -0.47
N VAL A 179 2.61 28.77 -1.18
CA VAL A 179 1.61 29.76 -0.74
C VAL A 179 0.23 29.27 -1.17
N ASP A 180 -0.59 28.90 -0.19
CA ASP A 180 -1.97 28.47 -0.39
C ASP A 180 -2.96 29.57 0.02
N TRP A 181 -4.26 29.28 -0.09
CA TRP A 181 -5.33 30.25 0.14
C TRP A 181 -5.34 30.85 1.54
N ARG A 182 -5.00 30.09 2.58
CA ARG A 182 -5.10 30.50 4.00
C ARG A 182 -3.77 30.50 4.75
N GLU A 183 -2.73 29.92 4.20
CA GLU A 183 -1.48 29.63 4.91
C GLU A 183 -0.32 29.40 3.93
N ILE A 184 0.88 29.30 4.49
CA ILE A 184 2.11 28.96 3.74
C ILE A 184 2.66 27.65 4.30
N PHE A 185 3.16 26.81 3.41
CA PHE A 185 3.87 25.58 3.76
C PHE A 185 5.33 25.67 3.40
N LEU A 186 6.20 25.21 4.30
CA LEU A 186 7.65 25.18 4.11
C LEU A 186 8.18 23.77 4.38
N GLY A 187 9.06 23.26 3.52
CA GLY A 187 9.68 21.95 3.71
C GLY A 187 10.93 21.78 2.85
N VAL A 188 11.85 20.94 3.32
CA VAL A 188 13.11 20.65 2.61
C VAL A 188 13.16 19.24 2.03
N GLU A 189 12.42 18.31 2.64
CA GLU A 189 12.34 16.93 2.19
C GLU A 189 11.17 16.74 1.24
N ARG A 190 11.32 15.88 0.24
CA ARG A 190 10.26 15.52 -0.70
C ARG A 190 10.40 14.05 -1.11
N TYR A 191 9.44 13.22 -0.71
CA TYR A 191 9.47 11.79 -1.01
C TYR A 191 8.50 11.44 -2.14
N ARG A 192 8.90 10.48 -2.96
CA ARG A 192 8.03 9.86 -3.98
C ARG A 192 7.04 8.91 -3.30
N GLY A 193 5.76 9.06 -3.61
CA GLY A 193 4.71 8.11 -3.25
C GLY A 193 4.54 6.99 -4.29
N ARG A 194 3.64 6.03 -4.05
CA ARG A 194 3.42 4.88 -4.94
C ARG A 194 2.73 5.21 -6.27
N GLY A 195 2.15 6.40 -6.40
CA GLY A 195 1.34 6.80 -7.54
C GLY A 195 0.08 5.94 -7.68
N GLY A 196 -0.44 5.79 -8.91
CA GLY A 196 -1.62 4.98 -9.18
C GLY A 196 -2.94 5.61 -8.73
N LEU A 197 -3.97 4.77 -8.56
CA LEU A 197 -5.32 5.14 -8.15
C LEU A 197 -5.60 4.65 -6.73
N PRO A 198 -6.34 5.41 -5.90
CA PRO A 198 -6.71 4.98 -4.55
C PRO A 198 -7.41 3.61 -4.54
N VAL A 199 -6.89 2.65 -3.77
CA VAL A 199 -7.46 1.30 -3.67
C VAL A 199 -8.95 1.31 -3.29
N GLY A 200 -9.74 0.55 -4.05
CA GLY A 200 -11.20 0.44 -3.95
C GLY A 200 -11.95 1.36 -4.92
N SER A 201 -11.27 2.28 -5.61
CA SER A 201 -11.92 3.20 -6.56
C SER A 201 -12.34 2.56 -7.88
N SER A 202 -11.80 1.39 -8.20
CA SER A 202 -11.96 0.73 -9.51
C SER A 202 -12.67 -0.61 -9.42
N GLY A 203 -13.27 -0.93 -8.26
CA GLY A 203 -13.97 -2.18 -8.03
C GLY A 203 -13.25 -3.12 -7.06
N HIS A 204 -13.67 -4.37 -7.08
CA HIS A 204 -13.22 -5.44 -6.19
C HIS A 204 -12.80 -6.66 -7.03
N ALA A 205 -11.65 -7.25 -6.72
CA ALA A 205 -11.15 -8.46 -7.36
C ALA A 205 -10.72 -9.50 -6.34
N LEU A 206 -10.78 -10.78 -6.73
CA LEU A 206 -10.21 -11.89 -5.97
C LEU A 206 -8.88 -12.29 -6.62
N VAL A 207 -7.81 -12.32 -5.85
CA VAL A 207 -6.47 -12.67 -6.32
C VAL A 207 -6.19 -14.14 -6.01
N LEU A 208 -5.80 -14.92 -7.02
CA LEU A 208 -5.22 -16.24 -6.78
C LEU A 208 -3.77 -16.08 -6.30
N LEU A 209 -3.56 -16.22 -5.00
CA LEU A 209 -2.30 -16.01 -4.30
C LEU A 209 -1.57 -17.34 -4.12
N SER A 210 -0.40 -17.46 -4.74
CA SER A 210 0.56 -18.56 -4.59
C SER A 210 1.73 -18.15 -3.69
N GLY A 211 2.57 -19.11 -3.30
CA GLY A 211 3.79 -18.85 -2.53
C GLY A 211 4.94 -18.23 -3.34
N GLY A 212 4.77 -18.04 -4.65
CA GLY A 212 5.80 -17.48 -5.54
C GLY A 212 5.89 -15.95 -5.53
N PHE A 213 6.79 -15.40 -6.34
CA PHE A 213 6.98 -13.95 -6.49
C PHE A 213 5.85 -13.27 -7.26
N ASP A 214 5.28 -13.98 -8.24
CA ASP A 214 4.49 -13.38 -9.31
C ASP A 214 3.11 -12.93 -8.81
N SER A 215 2.39 -13.79 -8.08
CA SER A 215 1.02 -13.47 -7.64
C SER A 215 0.94 -12.32 -6.63
N PRO A 216 1.87 -12.14 -5.66
CA PRO A 216 1.91 -10.93 -4.83
C PRO A 216 2.15 -9.65 -5.64
N VAL A 217 3.03 -9.69 -6.64
CA VAL A 217 3.32 -8.52 -7.50
C VAL A 217 2.12 -8.20 -8.38
N ALA A 218 1.45 -9.21 -8.94
CA ALA A 218 0.21 -9.03 -9.68
C ALA A 218 -0.88 -8.39 -8.83
N ALA A 219 -1.06 -8.84 -7.58
CA ALA A 219 -1.99 -8.24 -6.63
C ALA A 219 -1.68 -6.76 -6.38
N TYR A 220 -0.42 -6.43 -6.10
CA TYR A 220 0.01 -5.06 -5.89
C TYR A 220 -0.24 -4.17 -7.12
N ARG A 221 0.01 -4.67 -8.34
CA ARG A 221 -0.29 -3.94 -9.57
C ARG A 221 -1.79 -3.72 -9.79
N ALA A 222 -2.61 -4.72 -9.49
CA ALA A 222 -4.07 -4.58 -9.49
C ALA A 222 -4.52 -3.49 -8.50
N MET A 223 -3.99 -3.50 -7.28
CA MET A 223 -4.23 -2.45 -6.27
C MET A 223 -3.79 -1.07 -6.75
N ARG A 224 -2.65 -0.96 -7.45
CA ARG A 224 -2.19 0.30 -8.05
C ARG A 224 -3.14 0.87 -9.10
N ARG A 225 -3.98 0.04 -9.72
CA ARG A 225 -5.06 0.47 -10.61
C ARG A 225 -6.38 0.71 -9.87
N GLY A 226 -6.37 0.71 -8.54
CA GLY A 226 -7.51 1.07 -7.69
C GLY A 226 -8.44 -0.10 -7.37
N LEU A 227 -8.05 -1.35 -7.67
CA LEU A 227 -8.83 -2.52 -7.27
C LEU A 227 -8.62 -2.81 -5.78
N ARG A 228 -9.71 -3.01 -5.03
CA ARG A 228 -9.63 -3.73 -3.75
C ARG A 228 -9.40 -5.21 -4.05
N CYS A 229 -8.53 -5.88 -3.31
CA CYS A 229 -8.17 -7.27 -3.56
C CYS A 229 -8.38 -8.13 -2.31
N ASP A 230 -9.27 -9.11 -2.36
CA ASP A 230 -9.23 -10.23 -1.42
C ASP A 230 -8.38 -11.36 -2.03
N PHE A 231 -7.88 -12.29 -1.21
CA PHE A 231 -6.91 -13.31 -1.62
C PHE A 231 -7.51 -14.70 -1.50
N LEU A 232 -7.25 -15.57 -2.46
CA LEU A 232 -7.54 -17.00 -2.41
C LEU A 232 -6.23 -17.76 -2.57
N HIS A 233 -5.90 -18.58 -1.59
CA HIS A 233 -4.80 -19.52 -1.64
C HIS A 233 -5.34 -20.95 -1.71
N CYS A 234 -4.89 -21.71 -2.71
CA CYS A 234 -5.21 -23.13 -2.84
C CYS A 234 -4.08 -23.96 -2.25
N THR A 235 -4.39 -24.91 -1.37
CA THR A 235 -3.41 -25.76 -0.69
C THR A 235 -3.57 -27.21 -1.10
N GLY A 236 -2.46 -27.96 -1.02
CA GLY A 236 -2.42 -29.38 -1.31
C GLY A 236 -3.01 -30.29 -0.24
N ALA A 237 -3.60 -29.72 0.82
CA ALA A 237 -4.14 -30.48 1.95
C ALA A 237 -5.19 -31.51 1.47
N PRO A 238 -5.19 -32.74 2.03
CA PRO A 238 -4.37 -33.20 3.15
C PRO A 238 -2.98 -33.78 2.76
N PHE A 239 -2.53 -33.64 1.50
CA PHE A 239 -1.29 -34.25 1.01
C PHE A 239 -0.03 -33.40 1.22
N THR A 240 -0.21 -32.14 1.60
CA THR A 240 0.90 -31.22 1.94
C THR A 240 0.78 -30.75 3.37
N ASP A 241 1.92 -30.38 3.94
CA ASP A 241 1.96 -29.69 5.22
C ASP A 241 1.40 -28.24 5.14
N PRO A 242 1.19 -27.56 6.29
CA PRO A 242 0.66 -26.19 6.33
C PRO A 242 1.62 -25.08 5.88
N SER A 243 2.86 -25.38 5.48
CA SER A 243 3.89 -24.36 5.16
C SER A 243 3.43 -23.35 4.10
N SER A 244 2.78 -23.84 3.03
CA SER A 244 2.24 -23.00 1.96
C SER A 244 1.15 -22.04 2.46
N THR A 245 0.34 -22.48 3.44
CA THR A 245 -0.69 -21.64 4.07
C THR A 245 -0.06 -20.52 4.89
N TYR A 246 0.96 -20.82 5.70
CA TYR A 246 1.69 -19.81 6.47
C TYR A 246 2.37 -18.78 5.55
N LYS A 247 2.97 -19.26 4.45
CA LYS A 247 3.59 -18.41 3.45
C LYS A 247 2.57 -17.49 2.76
N ALA A 248 1.43 -18.02 2.34
CA ALA A 248 0.34 -17.25 1.77
C ALA A 248 -0.22 -16.22 2.75
N TYR A 249 -0.38 -16.58 4.03
CA TYR A 249 -0.78 -15.66 5.09
C TYR A 249 0.21 -14.51 5.25
N ALA A 250 1.52 -14.81 5.31
CA ALA A 250 2.56 -13.78 5.42
C ALA A 250 2.56 -12.84 4.20
N LEU A 251 2.42 -13.36 2.98
CA LEU A 251 2.29 -12.57 1.75
C LEU A 251 1.04 -11.68 1.77
N ALA A 252 -0.11 -12.25 2.11
CA ALA A 252 -1.37 -11.51 2.18
C ALA A 252 -1.33 -10.41 3.26
N ARG A 253 -0.71 -10.69 4.42
CA ARG A 253 -0.50 -9.71 5.49
C ARG A 253 0.43 -8.60 5.03
N GLN A 254 1.51 -8.91 4.30
CA GLN A 254 2.38 -7.88 3.73
C GLN A 254 1.63 -6.99 2.72
N LEU A 255 0.75 -7.57 1.90
CA LEU A 255 -0.05 -6.83 0.93
C LEU A 255 -1.19 -6.03 1.58
N SER A 256 -1.74 -6.49 2.72
CA SER A 256 -2.81 -5.80 3.46
C SER A 256 -2.42 -4.40 3.95
N ARG A 257 -1.13 -4.05 3.95
CA ARG A 257 -0.69 -2.69 4.25
C ARG A 257 -1.17 -1.64 3.23
N PHE A 258 -1.44 -2.07 2.01
CA PHE A 258 -1.78 -1.17 0.90
C PHE A 258 -3.28 -0.84 0.84
N GLN A 259 -4.11 -1.54 1.61
CA GLN A 259 -5.57 -1.38 1.59
C GLN A 259 -6.25 -1.82 2.90
N PRO A 260 -7.40 -1.24 3.25
CA PRO A 260 -8.23 -1.75 4.34
C PRO A 260 -9.08 -2.96 3.95
N GLY A 261 -9.38 -3.77 4.95
CA GLY A 261 -10.34 -4.86 4.97
C GLY A 261 -9.89 -6.04 4.13
N SER A 262 -8.62 -6.45 4.19
CA SER A 262 -8.14 -7.56 3.35
C SER A 262 -8.56 -8.90 3.93
N ARG A 263 -9.08 -9.80 3.10
CA ARG A 263 -9.41 -11.18 3.51
C ARG A 263 -8.53 -12.19 2.78
N LEU A 264 -8.14 -13.25 3.49
CA LEU A 264 -7.51 -14.43 2.90
C LEU A 264 -8.44 -15.62 3.03
N TYR A 265 -8.73 -16.25 1.91
CA TYR A 265 -9.45 -17.50 1.80
C TYR A 265 -8.46 -18.63 1.53
N VAL A 266 -8.56 -19.73 2.26
CA VAL A 266 -7.72 -20.92 2.08
C VAL A 266 -8.59 -22.10 1.68
N ALA A 267 -8.34 -22.62 0.48
CA ALA A 267 -9.09 -23.72 -0.12
C ALA A 267 -8.22 -24.97 -0.21
N ALA A 268 -8.60 -26.04 0.50
CA ALA A 268 -7.93 -27.34 0.42
C ALA A 268 -8.37 -28.07 -0.86
N VAL A 269 -7.47 -28.16 -1.84
CA VAL A 269 -7.76 -28.72 -3.18
C VAL A 269 -7.13 -30.08 -3.41
N GLY A 270 -6.30 -30.58 -2.49
CA GLY A 270 -5.51 -31.81 -2.68
C GLY A 270 -6.35 -33.00 -3.13
N SER A 271 -7.45 -33.29 -2.44
CA SER A 271 -8.35 -34.39 -2.80
C SER A 271 -8.96 -34.22 -4.20
N ALA A 272 -9.34 -32.99 -4.57
CA ALA A 272 -9.86 -32.70 -5.91
C ALA A 272 -8.77 -32.84 -6.99
N GLN A 273 -7.53 -32.42 -6.72
CA GLN A 273 -6.40 -32.62 -7.62
C GLN A 273 -6.11 -34.11 -7.86
N ARG A 274 -6.21 -34.94 -6.81
CA ARG A 274 -6.08 -36.39 -6.90
C ARG A 274 -7.16 -36.98 -7.80
N THR A 275 -8.43 -36.60 -7.60
CA THR A 275 -9.54 -37.06 -8.43
C THR A 275 -9.33 -36.70 -9.91
N LEU A 276 -8.85 -35.49 -10.20
CA LEU A 276 -8.50 -35.10 -11.58
C LEU A 276 -7.40 -35.98 -12.16
N ALA A 277 -6.36 -36.29 -11.37
CA ALA A 277 -5.27 -37.16 -11.80
C ALA A 277 -5.78 -38.57 -12.16
N THR A 278 -6.63 -39.15 -11.31
CA THR A 278 -7.19 -40.50 -11.52
C THR A 278 -8.27 -40.54 -12.60
N SER A 279 -8.80 -39.39 -13.04
CA SER A 279 -9.81 -39.28 -14.11
C SER A 279 -9.19 -39.25 -15.53
N GLY A 280 -7.87 -39.45 -15.64
CA GLY A 280 -7.17 -39.59 -16.91
C GLY A 280 -6.74 -38.26 -17.54
N ALA A 281 -6.45 -37.24 -16.74
CA ALA A 281 -5.96 -35.95 -17.27
C ALA A 281 -4.61 -36.10 -18.01
N GLY A 282 -3.72 -36.96 -17.52
CA GLY A 282 -2.40 -37.21 -18.11
C GLY A 282 -1.60 -35.91 -18.29
N GLU A 283 -1.10 -35.65 -19.50
CA GLU A 283 -0.33 -34.44 -19.81
C GLU A 283 -1.10 -33.11 -19.64
N ALA A 284 -2.44 -33.18 -19.59
CA ALA A 284 -3.32 -32.03 -19.39
C ALA A 284 -3.59 -31.70 -17.91
N GLN A 285 -3.03 -32.49 -16.97
CA GLN A 285 -3.29 -32.37 -15.54
C GLN A 285 -3.06 -30.96 -15.00
N ILE A 286 -1.99 -30.27 -15.40
CA ILE A 286 -1.71 -28.90 -14.94
C ILE A 286 -2.78 -27.91 -15.41
N VAL A 287 -3.26 -28.06 -16.66
CA VAL A 287 -4.33 -27.18 -17.18
C VAL A 287 -5.66 -27.49 -16.51
N ALA A 288 -5.96 -28.78 -16.27
CA ALA A 288 -7.16 -29.20 -15.53
C ALA A 288 -7.17 -28.67 -14.09
N GLN A 289 -6.03 -28.72 -13.40
CA GLN A 289 -5.88 -28.14 -12.06
C GLN A 289 -6.09 -26.62 -12.06
N ARG A 290 -5.50 -25.91 -13.04
CA ARG A 290 -5.72 -24.46 -13.17
C ARG A 290 -7.18 -24.12 -13.41
N ARG A 291 -7.90 -24.92 -14.21
CA ARG A 291 -9.35 -24.76 -14.42
C ARG A 291 -10.15 -25.02 -13.13
N LEU A 292 -9.78 -26.02 -12.33
CA LEU A 292 -10.36 -26.21 -10.98
C LEU A 292 -10.17 -24.96 -10.11
N TYR A 293 -8.94 -24.42 -10.05
CA TYR A 293 -8.66 -23.24 -9.23
C TYR A 293 -9.45 -22.01 -9.68
N LEU A 294 -9.56 -21.80 -11.00
CA LEU A 294 -10.33 -20.71 -11.56
C LEU A 294 -11.83 -20.88 -11.33
N ARG A 295 -12.39 -22.09 -11.39
CA ARG A 295 -13.80 -22.35 -11.04
C ARG A 295 -14.08 -22.05 -9.56
N VAL A 296 -13.22 -22.54 -8.66
CA VAL A 296 -13.32 -22.25 -7.22
C VAL A 296 -13.24 -20.73 -6.98
N ALA A 297 -12.27 -20.07 -7.62
CA ALA A 297 -12.09 -18.63 -7.51
C ALA A 297 -13.28 -17.84 -8.07
N ASP A 298 -13.84 -18.23 -9.21
CA ASP A 298 -14.98 -17.57 -9.85
C ASP A 298 -16.23 -17.61 -8.96
N VAL A 299 -16.56 -18.80 -8.44
CA VAL A 299 -17.72 -18.97 -7.54
C VAL A 299 -17.51 -18.17 -6.25
N LEU A 300 -16.31 -18.25 -5.65
CA LEU A 300 -16.00 -17.48 -4.44
C LEU A 300 -16.04 -15.98 -4.68
N ALA A 301 -15.44 -15.51 -5.78
CA ALA A 301 -15.41 -14.10 -6.17
C ALA A 301 -16.83 -13.54 -6.28
N ARG A 302 -17.76 -14.27 -6.92
CA ARG A 302 -19.17 -13.87 -6.98
C ARG A 302 -19.82 -13.82 -5.60
N ARG A 303 -19.54 -14.78 -4.70
CA ARG A 303 -20.06 -14.78 -3.30
C ARG A 303 -19.59 -13.57 -2.50
N VAL A 304 -18.35 -13.11 -2.70
CA VAL A 304 -17.78 -11.94 -2.00
C VAL A 304 -17.98 -10.61 -2.75
N GLY A 305 -18.72 -10.62 -3.86
CA GLY A 305 -19.01 -9.43 -4.68
C GLY A 305 -17.78 -8.88 -5.42
N ALA A 306 -16.77 -9.71 -5.69
CA ALA A 306 -15.69 -9.38 -6.61
C ALA A 306 -16.16 -9.47 -8.07
N GLN A 307 -15.56 -8.62 -8.90
CA GLN A 307 -15.95 -8.37 -10.29
C GLN A 307 -14.91 -8.90 -11.29
N ALA A 308 -13.77 -9.37 -10.79
CA ALA A 308 -12.66 -9.88 -11.57
C ALA A 308 -11.81 -10.85 -10.75
N LEU A 309 -11.09 -11.72 -11.44
CA LEU A 309 -10.01 -12.51 -10.89
C LEU A 309 -8.67 -11.86 -11.25
N VAL A 310 -7.65 -12.05 -10.42
CA VAL A 310 -6.28 -11.62 -10.71
C VAL A 310 -5.34 -12.81 -10.55
N THR A 311 -4.51 -13.05 -11.57
CA THR A 311 -3.46 -14.08 -11.51
C THR A 311 -2.08 -13.47 -11.74
N GLY A 312 -1.06 -14.18 -11.25
CA GLY A 312 0.35 -13.87 -11.49
C GLY A 312 0.90 -14.47 -12.79
N ASP A 313 0.07 -14.73 -13.80
CA ASP A 313 0.56 -15.35 -15.03
C ASP A 313 1.41 -14.39 -15.88
N SER A 314 2.53 -14.90 -16.39
CA SER A 314 3.39 -14.23 -17.39
C SER A 314 3.50 -15.08 -18.65
N LEU A 315 3.43 -14.47 -19.83
CA LEU A 315 3.41 -15.20 -21.10
C LEU A 315 4.75 -15.87 -21.38
N GLY A 316 4.74 -17.19 -21.61
CA GLY A 316 5.93 -17.94 -22.02
C GLY A 316 6.93 -18.25 -20.90
N GLN A 317 6.60 -17.96 -19.64
CA GLN A 317 7.47 -18.29 -18.50
C GLN A 317 7.49 -19.79 -18.17
N VAL A 318 6.34 -20.45 -18.28
CA VAL A 318 6.19 -21.91 -18.09
C VAL A 318 5.26 -22.51 -19.15
N SER A 319 5.33 -23.83 -19.36
CA SER A 319 4.53 -24.55 -20.37
C SER A 319 3.01 -24.41 -20.19
N SER A 320 2.54 -24.18 -18.96
CA SER A 320 1.13 -23.92 -18.66
C SER A 320 0.67 -22.48 -18.97
N GLN A 321 1.60 -21.59 -19.33
CA GLN A 321 1.35 -20.18 -19.63
C GLN A 321 1.64 -19.85 -21.11
N THR A 322 1.40 -20.79 -22.01
CA THR A 322 1.26 -20.51 -23.44
C THR A 322 -0.09 -19.84 -23.72
N LEU A 323 -0.20 -19.09 -24.81
CA LEU A 323 -1.46 -18.41 -25.17
C LEU A 323 -2.63 -19.39 -25.26
N ALA A 324 -2.42 -20.58 -25.83
CA ALA A 324 -3.41 -21.64 -25.93
C ALA A 324 -3.88 -22.13 -24.55
N ASN A 325 -2.94 -22.44 -23.64
CA ASN A 325 -3.27 -22.92 -22.31
C ASN A 325 -3.91 -21.81 -21.43
N LEU A 326 -3.53 -20.54 -21.63
CA LEU A 326 -4.17 -19.41 -20.94
C LEU A 326 -5.63 -19.23 -21.37
N ALA A 327 -5.91 -19.31 -22.68
CA ALA A 327 -7.27 -19.21 -23.21
C ALA A 327 -8.16 -20.35 -22.67
N VAL A 328 -7.66 -21.58 -22.74
CA VAL A 328 -8.39 -22.77 -22.26
C VAL A 328 -8.59 -22.75 -20.74
N ALA A 329 -7.66 -22.21 -19.98
CA ALA A 329 -7.86 -22.04 -18.54
C ALA A 329 -8.93 -20.97 -18.23
N GLU A 330 -8.93 -19.86 -18.97
CA GLU A 330 -9.85 -18.73 -18.75
C GLU A 330 -11.31 -19.07 -18.99
N GLU A 331 -11.61 -20.00 -19.91
CA GLU A 331 -12.97 -20.51 -20.12
C GLU A 331 -13.61 -21.14 -18.87
N ALA A 332 -12.82 -21.46 -17.85
CA ALA A 332 -13.31 -22.00 -16.58
C ALA A 332 -13.85 -20.91 -15.63
N ALA A 333 -13.72 -19.63 -15.99
CA ALA A 333 -14.24 -18.49 -15.23
C ALA A 333 -15.24 -17.69 -16.07
N SER A 334 -16.29 -17.19 -15.40
CA SER A 334 -17.26 -16.25 -15.97
C SER A 334 -16.83 -14.79 -15.77
N LEU A 335 -16.09 -14.53 -14.70
CA LEU A 335 -15.49 -13.23 -14.41
C LEU A 335 -14.21 -13.01 -15.23
N PRO A 336 -13.89 -11.74 -15.57
CA PRO A 336 -12.66 -11.43 -16.29
C PRO A 336 -11.41 -11.80 -15.48
N VAL A 337 -10.43 -12.46 -16.13
CA VAL A 337 -9.16 -12.85 -15.51
C VAL A 337 -8.06 -11.86 -15.88
N LEU A 338 -7.73 -10.96 -14.94
CA LEU A 338 -6.71 -9.94 -15.11
C LEU A 338 -5.31 -10.53 -14.89
N ARG A 339 -4.40 -10.22 -15.81
CA ARG A 339 -3.00 -10.70 -15.79
C ARG A 339 -2.02 -9.51 -15.83
N PRO A 340 -1.80 -8.81 -14.70
CA PRO A 340 -0.96 -7.60 -14.67
C PRO A 340 0.50 -7.83 -15.09
N LEU A 341 0.95 -9.09 -15.12
CA LEU A 341 2.33 -9.50 -15.42
C LEU A 341 2.47 -10.19 -16.78
N LEU A 342 1.45 -10.17 -17.63
CA LEU A 342 1.43 -10.94 -18.89
C LEU A 342 2.67 -10.73 -19.77
N ALA A 343 3.24 -9.52 -19.76
CA ALA A 343 4.40 -9.15 -20.58
C ALA A 343 5.67 -8.84 -19.76
N PHE A 344 5.70 -9.27 -18.49
CA PHE A 344 6.82 -9.02 -17.59
C PHE A 344 7.86 -10.14 -17.68
N ASP A 345 9.14 -9.77 -17.64
CA ASP A 345 10.19 -10.74 -17.41
C ASP A 345 10.36 -11.05 -15.91
N LYS A 346 11.11 -12.12 -15.61
CA LYS A 346 11.29 -12.61 -14.24
C LYS A 346 12.09 -11.64 -13.36
N LEU A 347 13.04 -10.91 -13.92
CA LEU A 347 13.86 -9.96 -13.15
C LEU A 347 13.02 -8.75 -12.74
N GLU A 348 12.20 -8.23 -13.65
CA GLU A 348 11.24 -7.16 -13.36
C GLU A 348 10.29 -7.54 -12.21
N ILE A 349 9.79 -8.77 -12.22
CA ILE A 349 8.91 -9.29 -11.15
C ILE A 349 9.66 -9.36 -9.82
N ILE A 350 10.87 -9.91 -9.80
CA ILE A 350 11.67 -10.05 -8.57
C ILE A 350 12.03 -8.67 -8.00
N ASP A 351 12.39 -7.72 -8.85
CA ASP A 351 12.72 -6.36 -8.41
C ASP A 351 11.52 -5.65 -7.81
N GLU A 352 10.34 -5.81 -8.39
CA GLU A 352 9.12 -5.26 -7.79
C GLU A 352 8.74 -5.99 -6.49
N ALA A 353 8.92 -7.31 -6.42
CA ALA A 353 8.73 -8.10 -5.20
C ALA A 353 9.63 -7.61 -4.05
N ARG A 354 10.88 -7.23 -4.34
CA ARG A 354 11.79 -6.60 -3.37
C ARG A 354 11.27 -5.23 -2.93
N GLN A 355 10.85 -4.39 -3.87
CA GLN A 355 10.32 -3.04 -3.57
C GLN A 355 9.03 -3.05 -2.73
N ILE A 356 8.25 -4.12 -2.81
CA ILE A 356 7.05 -4.33 -2.00
C ILE A 356 7.28 -5.28 -0.81
N GLY A 357 8.50 -5.72 -0.57
CA GLY A 357 8.88 -6.54 0.58
C GLY A 357 8.21 -7.92 0.62
N THR A 358 7.86 -8.49 -0.53
CA THR A 358 7.32 -9.87 -0.63
C THR A 358 8.38 -10.88 -1.05
N ALA A 359 9.53 -10.42 -1.57
CA ALA A 359 10.60 -11.29 -2.07
C ALA A 359 11.13 -12.27 -1.00
N GLU A 360 11.45 -11.78 0.20
CA GLU A 360 12.00 -12.61 1.28
C GLU A 360 11.04 -13.72 1.71
N ILE A 361 9.74 -13.41 1.74
CA ILE A 361 8.69 -14.39 2.06
C ILE A 361 8.54 -15.41 0.92
N SER A 362 8.60 -14.94 -0.33
CA SER A 362 8.43 -15.79 -1.52
C SER A 362 9.53 -16.84 -1.69
N VAL A 363 10.73 -16.56 -1.14
CA VAL A 363 11.89 -17.48 -1.17
C VAL A 363 11.75 -18.63 -0.16
N LEU A 364 10.97 -18.45 0.91
CA LEU A 364 10.83 -19.48 1.96
C LEU A 364 10.41 -20.82 1.37
N PRO A 365 11.00 -21.96 1.79
CA PRO A 365 10.60 -23.26 1.28
C PRO A 365 9.16 -23.59 1.70
N ASP A 366 8.40 -24.14 0.76
CA ASP A 366 7.04 -24.64 0.99
C ASP A 366 6.77 -25.87 0.12
N GLN A 367 5.75 -26.63 0.49
CA GLN A 367 5.23 -27.72 -0.35
C GLN A 367 4.21 -27.15 -1.34
N ASP A 368 4.65 -26.88 -2.56
CA ASP A 368 3.80 -26.32 -3.62
C ASP A 368 2.73 -27.34 -4.06
N CYS A 369 1.46 -26.95 -3.91
CA CYS A 369 0.32 -27.76 -4.35
C CYS A 369 0.34 -28.07 -5.85
N CYS A 370 0.97 -27.23 -6.67
CA CYS A 370 1.04 -27.42 -8.12
C CYS A 370 1.98 -28.56 -8.54
N GLN A 371 2.91 -28.97 -7.66
CA GLN A 371 3.80 -30.11 -7.90
C GLN A 371 3.11 -31.45 -7.60
N LEU A 372 2.00 -31.42 -6.84
CA LEU A 372 1.24 -32.62 -6.54
C LEU A 372 0.60 -33.18 -7.82
N PHE A 373 0.90 -34.45 -8.07
CA PHE A 373 0.39 -35.18 -9.23
C PHE A 373 0.82 -34.58 -10.58
N GLN A 374 1.94 -33.85 -10.62
CA GLN A 374 2.48 -33.31 -11.87
C GLN A 374 2.90 -34.45 -12.83
N PRO A 375 2.44 -34.44 -14.09
CA PRO A 375 2.83 -35.45 -15.06
C PRO A 375 4.29 -35.26 -15.51
N PRO A 376 4.97 -36.33 -15.96
CA PRO A 376 6.35 -36.25 -16.44
C PRO A 376 6.51 -35.34 -17.67
N ARG A 377 5.44 -35.14 -18.44
CA ARG A 377 5.37 -34.17 -19.54
C ARG A 377 4.09 -33.35 -19.40
N VAL A 378 4.24 -32.03 -19.52
CA VAL A 378 3.12 -31.08 -19.47
C VAL A 378 2.81 -30.63 -20.89
N ALA A 379 1.54 -30.73 -21.30
CA ALA A 379 1.10 -30.30 -22.62
C ALA A 379 1.28 -28.77 -22.78
N THR A 380 1.98 -28.36 -23.84
CA THR A 380 2.12 -26.94 -24.23
C THR A 380 0.92 -26.42 -25.03
N HIS A 381 0.09 -27.35 -25.52
CA HIS A 381 -1.15 -27.08 -26.22
C HIS A 381 -2.20 -28.12 -25.80
N THR A 382 -3.26 -27.67 -25.12
CA THR A 382 -4.38 -28.52 -24.70
C THR A 382 -5.65 -28.05 -25.39
N THR A 383 -6.55 -28.97 -25.78
CA THR A 383 -7.85 -28.63 -26.36
C THR A 383 -8.96 -28.71 -25.31
N VAL A 384 -9.98 -27.87 -25.47
CA VAL A 384 -11.13 -27.78 -24.57
C VAL A 384 -11.88 -29.11 -24.47
N GLY A 385 -12.07 -29.82 -25.60
CA GLY A 385 -12.79 -31.10 -25.63
C GLY A 385 -12.17 -32.16 -24.72
N ARG A 386 -10.84 -32.34 -24.79
CA ARG A 386 -10.11 -33.29 -23.93
C ARG A 386 -10.26 -32.96 -22.44
N LEU A 387 -10.26 -31.69 -22.08
CA LEU A 387 -10.45 -31.26 -20.70
C LEU A 387 -11.90 -31.44 -20.24
N THR A 388 -12.87 -31.17 -21.11
CA THR A 388 -14.30 -31.33 -20.79
C THR A 388 -14.62 -32.78 -20.42
N ASP A 389 -14.09 -33.76 -21.15
CA ASP A 389 -14.29 -35.18 -20.82
C ASP A 389 -13.66 -35.56 -19.47
N VAL A 390 -12.48 -35.02 -19.16
CA VAL A 390 -11.81 -35.24 -17.88
C VAL A 390 -12.61 -34.61 -16.74
N GLU A 391 -13.10 -33.39 -16.94
CA GLU A 391 -13.92 -32.66 -15.97
C GLU A 391 -15.26 -33.35 -15.71
N ALA A 392 -15.89 -33.90 -16.75
CA ALA A 392 -17.11 -34.68 -16.63
C ALA A 392 -16.89 -35.98 -15.84
N ARG A 393 -15.83 -36.75 -16.16
CA ARG A 393 -15.48 -37.95 -15.39
C ARG A 393 -15.12 -37.66 -13.94
N ALA A 394 -14.46 -36.53 -13.69
CA ALA A 394 -14.06 -36.13 -12.34
C ALA A 394 -15.21 -35.56 -11.50
N GLY A 395 -16.35 -35.21 -12.12
CA GLY A 395 -17.44 -34.51 -11.43
C GLY A 395 -17.02 -33.11 -10.96
N MET A 396 -16.47 -32.30 -11.87
CA MET A 396 -15.84 -31.01 -11.54
C MET A 396 -16.72 -30.10 -10.65
N ASP A 397 -18.01 -29.99 -10.93
CA ASP A 397 -18.89 -29.10 -10.15
C ASP A 397 -19.03 -29.58 -8.69
N THR A 398 -19.15 -30.90 -8.48
CA THR A 398 -19.16 -31.50 -7.14
C THR A 398 -17.83 -31.28 -6.42
N LEU A 399 -16.69 -31.36 -7.13
CA LEU A 399 -15.38 -31.07 -6.54
C LEU A 399 -15.29 -29.60 -6.09
N VAL A 400 -15.75 -28.67 -6.92
CA VAL A 400 -15.77 -27.23 -6.60
C VAL A 400 -16.64 -26.96 -5.38
N ASP A 401 -17.85 -27.53 -5.33
CA ASP A 401 -18.76 -27.36 -4.19
C ASP A 401 -18.16 -27.90 -2.89
N ASN A 402 -17.54 -29.09 -2.93
CA ASN A 402 -16.86 -29.68 -1.78
C ASN A 402 -15.69 -28.84 -1.28
N VAL A 403 -14.89 -28.26 -2.19
CA VAL A 403 -13.79 -27.35 -1.81
C VAL A 403 -14.35 -26.10 -1.14
N LEU A 404 -15.40 -25.52 -1.71
CA LEU A 404 -16.00 -24.29 -1.21
C LEU A 404 -16.71 -24.46 0.14
N SER A 405 -17.27 -25.64 0.44
CA SER A 405 -17.94 -25.90 1.71
C SER A 405 -16.97 -25.99 2.90
N HIS A 406 -15.67 -26.20 2.64
CA HIS A 406 -14.62 -26.33 3.65
C HIS A 406 -13.61 -25.17 3.61
N ILE A 407 -13.94 -24.08 2.91
CA ILE A 407 -13.04 -22.94 2.78
C ILE A 407 -12.84 -22.25 4.13
N GLN A 408 -11.59 -21.90 4.45
CA GLN A 408 -11.27 -21.14 5.65
C GLN A 408 -11.12 -19.67 5.30
N GLU A 409 -11.68 -18.78 6.11
CA GLU A 409 -11.58 -17.33 5.95
C GLU A 409 -10.76 -16.72 7.10
N PHE A 410 -9.80 -15.87 6.75
CA PHE A 410 -8.98 -15.11 7.67
C PHE A 410 -9.13 -13.61 7.40
N ASP A 411 -9.54 -12.86 8.43
CA ASP A 411 -9.52 -11.40 8.39
C ASP A 411 -8.12 -10.88 8.74
N LEU A 412 -7.50 -10.19 7.79
CA LEU A 412 -6.13 -9.72 7.95
C LEU A 412 -6.04 -8.37 8.66
N ASP A 413 -7.15 -7.69 8.98
CA ASP A 413 -7.13 -6.40 9.67
C ASP A 413 -7.24 -6.55 11.20
N SER A 414 -7.98 -7.54 11.68
CA SER A 414 -8.26 -7.77 13.12
C SER A 414 -7.11 -8.42 13.89
N CYS A 415 -6.16 -9.09 13.23
CA CYS A 415 -5.01 -9.73 13.89
C CYS A 415 -3.93 -8.76 14.43
N GLY A 416 -4.22 -7.46 14.52
CA GLY A 416 -3.34 -6.49 15.19
C GLY A 416 -3.46 -6.46 16.72
N ALA A 417 -4.51 -7.09 17.28
CA ALA A 417 -4.83 -6.99 18.71
C ALA A 417 -4.44 -8.22 19.56
N THR A 418 -3.96 -9.32 18.95
CA THR A 418 -3.80 -10.62 19.64
C THR A 418 -2.43 -11.27 19.49
N ALA A 419 -1.39 -10.51 19.11
CA ALA A 419 -0.03 -11.04 18.96
C ALA A 419 0.79 -11.13 20.27
N GLU A 420 0.16 -10.98 21.45
CA GLU A 420 0.82 -11.13 22.77
C GLU A 420 0.19 -12.22 23.66
N ALA A 421 -0.64 -13.11 23.13
CA ALA A 421 -1.03 -14.32 23.86
C ALA A 421 -0.14 -15.49 23.42
N ALA A 422 1.03 -15.60 24.04
CA ALA A 422 1.76 -16.87 24.06
C ALA A 422 0.83 -17.96 24.65
N PRO A 423 0.91 -19.22 24.18
CA PRO A 423 0.14 -20.30 24.79
C PRO A 423 0.68 -20.51 26.21
N GLN A 424 -0.13 -20.19 27.23
CA GLN A 424 0.12 -20.67 28.57
C GLN A 424 0.06 -22.20 28.54
N GLU A 425 1.11 -22.81 29.10
CA GLU A 425 1.31 -24.24 29.21
C GLU A 425 0.04 -24.94 29.70
N ALA A 426 -0.36 -25.97 28.95
CA ALA A 426 -1.35 -26.92 29.39
C ALA A 426 -0.85 -27.59 30.67
N THR A 427 -1.65 -27.44 31.72
CA THR A 427 -1.67 -28.21 32.96
C THR A 427 -1.31 -29.68 32.73
N THR A 428 -0.13 -30.09 33.17
CA THR A 428 0.20 -31.51 33.35
C THR A 428 -0.29 -31.95 34.72
N VAL A 429 -1.13 -32.98 34.67
CA VAL A 429 -1.78 -33.69 35.76
C VAL A 429 -0.74 -34.25 36.73
N LYS A 430 -1.03 -34.14 38.03
CA LYS A 430 -0.33 -34.83 39.12
C LYS A 430 -0.52 -36.34 38.97
N ASP A 431 0.53 -37.07 38.63
CA ASP A 431 0.61 -38.50 38.92
C ASP A 431 1.09 -38.69 40.36
N GLN A 432 0.16 -39.09 41.22
CA GLN A 432 0.42 -39.75 42.48
C GLN A 432 0.51 -41.25 42.21
N HIS A 433 1.69 -41.87 42.30
CA HIS A 433 1.81 -43.29 42.65
C HIS A 433 3.11 -43.55 43.43
N THR A 434 2.94 -43.48 44.75
CA THR A 434 3.35 -44.42 45.79
C THR A 434 4.45 -45.43 45.47
N HIS A 435 5.58 -45.29 46.17
CA HIS A 435 6.47 -46.38 46.53
C HIS A 435 5.75 -47.37 47.47
N GLN A 436 5.52 -48.60 47.03
CA GLN A 436 5.90 -49.86 47.70
C GLN A 436 5.47 -51.06 46.88
#